data_AF-A0A1F5YWK6-F1
#
_entry.id   AF-A0A1F5YWK6-F1
#
_cell.length_a   1.000
_cell.length_b   1.000
_cell.length_c   1.000
_cell.angle_alpha   90.00
_cell.angle_beta   90.00
_cell.angle_gamma   90.00
#
_symmetry.space_group_name_H-M   'P 1'
#
loop_
_entity.id
_entity.type
_entity.pdbx_description
1 polymer ?
#
loop_
_entity_poly.entity_id
_entity_poly.type
_entity_poly.pdbx_seq_one_letter_code
_entity_poly.pdbx_strand_id
1 'polypeptide(L)'
;MEYLTRYADSLGVKLILWLNWENVSKQIDAAFPLYEKWGIAGVKIDYMNRDDQEMVAFYQTMVEKAAQHHLLVDFHGAYPPTGMRRAWPNLITREGVLGLEYNKWSDWASPEHDVTIPYTRMLVGPMDYTPGAINNSTRKSFNPRNIDPMSQGTRCHQLAMFVVYESPLTVLADSPDNYRGEKGLDFIKVVPTVWDETRFLAGEVGQYVVLARKSGDKWYLGAMTNWDPREVEVPLDFLGSGNWKAKVWADGVKIDKNPSDVDVLQLEVNSGAPLAIKMGPGGGFAAVLEQAQ
;
A
#
# COMPACT_ATOMS: atom_id res chain seq x y z
N MET A 1 1.72 -7.72 27.73
CA MET A 1 0.74 -7.91 26.65
C MET A 1 -0.68 -7.55 27.06
N GLU A 2 -1.23 -8.13 28.12
CA GLU A 2 -2.62 -7.88 28.53
C GLU A 2 -2.99 -6.40 28.75
N TYR A 3 -2.06 -5.58 29.26
CA TYR A 3 -2.28 -4.14 29.37
C TYR A 3 -2.44 -3.48 27.99
N LEU A 4 -1.55 -3.80 27.04
CA LEU A 4 -1.56 -3.22 25.70
C LEU A 4 -2.79 -3.64 24.91
N THR A 5 -3.21 -4.90 25.00
CA THR A 5 -4.41 -5.38 24.30
C THR A 5 -5.67 -4.72 24.86
N ARG A 6 -5.83 -4.64 26.19
CA ARG A 6 -6.96 -3.92 26.80
C ARG A 6 -6.99 -2.44 26.43
N TYR A 7 -5.83 -1.78 26.40
CA TYR A 7 -5.76 -0.37 26.01
C TYR A 7 -6.12 -0.17 24.53
N ALA A 8 -5.58 -0.99 23.63
CA ALA A 8 -5.91 -0.95 22.21
C ALA A 8 -7.41 -1.21 21.98
N ASP A 9 -7.99 -2.21 22.65
CA ASP A 9 -9.42 -2.51 22.59
C ASP A 9 -10.28 -1.34 23.05
N SER A 10 -9.87 -0.60 24.10
CA SER A 10 -10.58 0.61 24.55
C SER A 10 -10.63 1.74 23.51
N LEU A 11 -9.73 1.68 22.52
CA LEU A 11 -9.66 2.61 21.39
C LEU A 11 -10.22 2.01 20.09
N GLY A 12 -10.77 0.79 20.11
CA GLY A 12 -11.21 0.08 18.92
C GLY A 12 -10.07 -0.36 17.98
N VAL A 13 -8.84 -0.45 18.50
CA VAL A 13 -7.63 -0.84 17.76
C VAL A 13 -7.27 -2.29 18.08
N LYS A 14 -6.86 -3.05 17.07
CA LYS A 14 -6.33 -4.41 17.24
C LYS A 14 -4.82 -4.43 17.03
N LEU A 15 -4.16 -5.37 17.71
CA LEU A 15 -2.72 -5.57 17.63
C LEU A 15 -2.36 -6.74 16.72
N ILE A 16 -1.29 -6.59 15.95
CA ILE A 16 -0.62 -7.65 15.19
C ILE A 16 0.79 -7.79 15.77
N LEU A 17 1.25 -9.02 15.98
CA LEU A 17 2.58 -9.28 16.54
C LEU A 17 3.59 -9.65 15.46
N TRP A 18 4.71 -8.93 15.40
CA TRP A 18 5.86 -9.33 14.60
C TRP A 18 6.66 -10.43 15.31
N LEU A 19 7.07 -11.46 14.58
CA LEU A 19 7.78 -12.63 15.11
C LEU A 19 8.81 -13.16 14.10
N ASN A 20 9.98 -13.54 14.59
CA ASN A 20 10.94 -14.32 13.80
C ASN A 20 10.44 -15.77 13.64
N TRP A 21 10.53 -16.32 12.42
CA TRP A 21 10.01 -17.64 12.07
C TRP A 21 10.57 -18.79 12.91
N GLU A 22 11.84 -18.73 13.33
CA GLU A 22 12.46 -19.81 14.11
C GLU A 22 11.84 -19.96 15.50
N ASN A 23 11.37 -18.85 16.07
CA ASN A 23 10.71 -18.88 17.37
C ASN A 23 9.28 -19.43 17.22
N VAL A 24 8.61 -19.06 16.13
CA VAL A 24 7.26 -19.51 15.83
C VAL A 24 7.26 -21.02 15.55
N SER A 25 8.18 -21.52 14.73
CA SER A 25 8.27 -22.94 14.39
C SER A 25 8.42 -23.85 15.63
N LYS A 26 9.07 -23.34 16.69
CA LYS A 26 9.26 -24.07 17.95
C LYS A 26 8.06 -23.98 18.92
N GLN A 27 7.21 -22.97 18.78
CA GLN A 27 6.22 -22.61 19.82
C GLN A 27 4.80 -22.40 19.32
N ILE A 28 4.52 -22.56 18.02
CA ILE A 28 3.25 -22.21 17.39
C ILE A 28 2.02 -22.78 18.14
N ASP A 29 2.09 -24.04 18.58
CA ASP A 29 0.98 -24.74 19.25
C ASP A 29 0.67 -24.19 20.65
N ALA A 30 1.64 -23.56 21.31
CA ALA A 30 1.43 -22.90 22.59
C ALA A 30 1.12 -21.40 22.41
N ALA A 31 1.75 -20.77 21.43
CA ALA A 31 1.69 -19.33 21.22
C ALA A 31 0.35 -18.86 20.64
N PHE A 32 -0.17 -19.54 19.61
CA PHE A 32 -1.38 -19.09 18.91
C PHE A 32 -2.65 -19.13 19.78
N PRO A 33 -2.91 -20.18 20.59
CA PRO A 33 -4.02 -20.15 21.55
C PRO A 33 -3.90 -19.01 22.56
N LEU A 34 -2.66 -18.68 22.97
CA LEU A 34 -2.41 -17.57 23.89
C LEU A 34 -2.67 -16.21 23.23
N TYR A 35 -2.28 -16.04 21.96
CA TYR A 35 -2.53 -14.83 21.20
C TYR A 35 -4.03 -14.60 20.95
N GLU A 36 -4.77 -15.66 20.63
CA GLU A 36 -6.23 -15.63 20.52
C GLU A 36 -6.87 -15.22 21.86
N LYS A 37 -6.44 -15.83 22.97
CA LYS A 37 -6.90 -15.46 24.33
C LYS A 37 -6.63 -13.98 24.66
N TRP A 38 -5.52 -13.43 24.17
CA TRP A 38 -5.19 -12.02 24.36
C TRP A 38 -5.95 -11.07 23.42
N GLY A 39 -6.66 -11.59 22.41
CA GLY A 39 -7.37 -10.79 21.41
C GLY A 39 -6.46 -10.19 20.32
N ILE A 40 -5.29 -10.80 20.08
CA ILE A 40 -4.41 -10.44 18.96
C ILE A 40 -5.13 -10.75 17.65
N ALA A 41 -5.08 -9.83 16.68
CA ALA A 41 -5.78 -10.00 15.39
C ALA A 41 -4.95 -10.71 14.33
N GLY A 42 -3.63 -10.76 14.50
CA GLY A 42 -2.77 -11.43 13.53
C GLY A 42 -1.30 -11.43 13.91
N VAL A 43 -0.51 -12.01 13.03
CA VAL A 43 0.94 -12.15 13.17
C VAL A 43 1.64 -11.76 11.86
N LYS A 44 2.79 -11.11 12.00
CA LYS A 44 3.73 -10.80 10.93
C LYS A 44 4.97 -11.65 11.12
N ILE A 45 5.17 -12.67 10.29
CA ILE A 45 6.26 -13.64 10.45
C ILE A 45 7.36 -13.32 9.45
N ASP A 46 8.60 -13.36 9.92
CA ASP A 46 9.72 -12.77 9.19
C ASP A 46 10.98 -13.64 9.23
N TYR A 47 11.91 -13.35 8.32
CA TYR A 47 13.25 -13.91 8.16
C TYR A 47 13.34 -15.37 7.70
N MET A 48 12.32 -15.89 7.00
CA MET A 48 12.36 -17.24 6.46
C MET A 48 13.48 -17.42 5.42
N ASN A 49 13.63 -16.43 4.52
CA ASN A 49 14.70 -16.29 3.52
C ASN A 49 15.00 -17.57 2.70
N ARG A 50 13.96 -18.40 2.51
CA ARG A 50 14.01 -19.74 1.92
C ARG A 50 12.71 -20.05 1.19
N ASP A 51 12.82 -20.80 0.10
CA ASP A 51 11.72 -21.30 -0.72
C ASP A 51 11.83 -22.81 -1.02
N ASP A 52 12.73 -23.51 -0.32
CA ASP A 52 12.80 -24.97 -0.37
C ASP A 52 11.55 -25.62 0.23
N GLN A 53 11.38 -26.91 -0.07
CA GLN A 53 10.17 -27.68 0.25
C GLN A 53 9.81 -27.64 1.75
N GLU A 54 10.80 -27.69 2.64
CA GLU A 54 10.57 -27.63 4.09
C GLU A 54 9.97 -26.28 4.47
N MET A 55 10.55 -25.20 3.96
CA MET A 55 10.06 -23.86 4.26
C MET A 55 8.66 -23.63 3.67
N VAL A 56 8.40 -24.08 2.43
CA VAL A 56 7.06 -24.01 1.83
C VAL A 56 6.02 -24.76 2.67
N ALA A 57 6.37 -25.92 3.23
CA ALA A 57 5.51 -26.66 4.16
C ALA A 57 5.30 -25.89 5.49
N PHE A 58 6.31 -25.17 5.99
CA PHE A 58 6.16 -24.28 7.14
C PHE A 58 5.16 -23.15 6.88
N TYR A 59 5.22 -22.47 5.73
CA TYR A 59 4.24 -21.43 5.37
C TYR A 59 2.82 -21.97 5.42
N GLN A 60 2.58 -23.15 4.85
CA GLN A 60 1.25 -23.78 4.86
C GLN A 60 0.81 -24.11 6.29
N THR A 61 1.66 -24.81 7.06
CA THR A 61 1.36 -25.19 8.45
C THR A 61 1.04 -23.97 9.31
N MET A 62 1.80 -22.90 9.14
CA MET A 62 1.61 -21.65 9.86
C MET A 62 0.23 -21.07 9.55
N VAL A 63 -0.12 -20.91 8.27
CA VAL A 63 -1.39 -20.26 7.88
C VAL A 63 -2.60 -21.08 8.34
N GLU A 64 -2.51 -22.41 8.26
CA GLU A 64 -3.52 -23.35 8.74
C GLU A 64 -3.76 -23.20 10.25
N LYS A 65 -2.68 -23.19 11.04
CA LYS A 65 -2.77 -23.00 12.51
C LYS A 65 -3.26 -21.61 12.87
N ALA A 66 -2.82 -20.58 12.15
CA ALA A 66 -3.30 -19.21 12.35
C ALA A 66 -4.81 -19.13 12.11
N ALA A 67 -5.32 -19.79 11.07
CA ALA A 67 -6.75 -19.83 10.75
C ALA A 67 -7.57 -20.50 11.86
N GLN A 68 -7.06 -21.58 12.47
CA GLN A 68 -7.71 -22.27 13.60
C GLN A 68 -7.86 -21.39 14.83
N HIS A 69 -7.04 -20.34 14.95
CA HIS A 69 -7.02 -19.39 16.07
C HIS A 69 -7.47 -17.98 15.67
N HIS A 70 -8.14 -17.85 14.52
CA HIS A 70 -8.70 -16.57 14.03
C HIS A 70 -7.65 -15.47 13.85
N LEU A 71 -6.41 -15.85 13.52
CA LEU A 71 -5.29 -14.93 13.30
C LEU A 71 -5.08 -14.66 11.80
N LEU A 72 -4.98 -13.38 11.45
CA LEU A 72 -4.46 -12.93 10.17
C LEU A 72 -2.95 -13.18 10.08
N VAL A 73 -2.45 -13.32 8.86
CA VAL A 73 -1.04 -13.59 8.57
C VAL A 73 -0.51 -12.62 7.54
N ASP A 74 0.62 -12.01 7.87
CA ASP A 74 1.53 -11.29 6.97
C ASP A 74 2.90 -11.99 7.00
N PHE A 75 3.53 -12.19 5.84
CA PHE A 75 4.85 -12.79 5.75
C PHE A 75 5.88 -11.82 5.16
N HIS A 76 6.97 -11.61 5.90
CA HIS A 76 8.17 -10.88 5.48
C HIS A 76 9.36 -11.84 5.34
N GLY A 77 10.43 -11.44 4.66
CA GLY A 77 11.54 -12.34 4.34
C GLY A 77 11.06 -13.58 3.55
N ALA A 78 10.04 -13.38 2.71
CA ALA A 78 9.29 -14.44 2.05
C ALA A 78 9.45 -14.42 0.54
N TYR A 79 9.31 -15.59 -0.10
CA TYR A 79 9.21 -15.66 -1.55
C TYR A 79 7.88 -15.05 -2.05
N PRO A 80 7.80 -14.62 -3.33
CA PRO A 80 6.59 -14.02 -3.88
C PRO A 80 5.34 -14.93 -3.77
N PRO A 81 4.13 -14.38 -3.65
CA PRO A 81 2.89 -15.17 -3.58
C PRO A 81 2.73 -16.15 -4.74
N THR A 82 2.14 -17.31 -4.44
CA THR A 82 1.86 -18.39 -5.40
C THR A 82 0.39 -18.84 -5.39
N GLY A 83 -0.51 -17.98 -4.87
CA GLY A 83 -1.96 -18.23 -4.83
C GLY A 83 -2.49 -18.84 -3.52
N MET A 84 -1.64 -19.11 -2.53
CA MET A 84 -2.05 -19.69 -1.22
C MET A 84 -3.19 -18.92 -0.53
N ARG A 85 -3.26 -17.58 -0.72
CA ARG A 85 -4.35 -16.74 -0.19
C ARG A 85 -5.76 -17.16 -0.62
N ARG A 86 -5.89 -17.83 -1.79
CA ARG A 86 -7.19 -18.32 -2.27
C ARG A 86 -7.71 -19.48 -1.44
N ALA A 87 -6.82 -20.38 -1.02
CA ALA A 87 -7.16 -21.47 -0.12
C ALA A 87 -7.30 -20.97 1.33
N TRP A 88 -6.44 -20.03 1.72
CA TRP A 88 -6.36 -19.51 3.08
C TRP A 88 -6.47 -17.98 3.10
N PRO A 89 -7.68 -17.42 3.17
CA PRO A 89 -7.88 -15.98 3.08
C PRO A 89 -7.40 -15.21 4.31
N ASN A 90 -7.06 -15.90 5.42
CA ASN A 90 -6.38 -15.27 6.56
C ASN A 90 -4.91 -14.96 6.26
N LEU A 91 -4.33 -15.47 5.17
CA LEU A 91 -3.09 -14.94 4.61
C LEU A 91 -3.40 -13.68 3.80
N ILE A 92 -3.15 -12.53 4.42
CA ILE A 92 -3.64 -11.24 3.94
C ILE A 92 -2.71 -10.62 2.90
N THR A 93 -1.42 -10.61 3.20
CA THR A 93 -0.40 -10.05 2.32
C THR A 93 0.95 -10.71 2.60
N ARG A 94 1.95 -10.40 1.77
CA ARG A 94 3.35 -10.79 1.95
C ARG A 94 4.24 -9.69 1.42
N GLU A 95 5.46 -9.59 1.92
CA GLU A 95 6.52 -8.76 1.35
C GLU A 95 6.93 -9.29 -0.02
N GLY A 96 7.97 -10.14 -0.10
CA GLY A 96 8.53 -10.66 -1.34
C GLY A 96 8.74 -9.57 -2.39
N VAL A 97 9.03 -8.34 -1.95
CA VAL A 97 9.14 -7.12 -2.74
C VAL A 97 10.22 -6.28 -2.11
N LEU A 98 10.98 -5.57 -2.94
CA LEU A 98 11.84 -4.51 -2.47
C LEU A 98 10.92 -3.35 -2.05
N GLY A 99 10.63 -3.27 -0.75
CA GLY A 99 9.69 -2.30 -0.18
C GLY A 99 10.32 -0.95 0.16
N LEU A 100 9.49 -0.04 0.68
CA LEU A 100 9.93 1.31 1.04
C LEU A 100 11.03 1.33 2.11
N GLU A 101 11.13 0.26 2.92
CA GLU A 101 12.20 0.09 3.90
C GLU A 101 13.61 0.18 3.30
N TYR A 102 13.80 -0.18 2.03
CA TYR A 102 15.10 -0.09 1.37
C TYR A 102 15.62 1.35 1.28
N ASN A 103 14.74 2.36 1.34
CA ASN A 103 15.15 3.76 1.40
C ASN A 103 15.82 4.14 2.73
N LYS A 104 15.86 3.24 3.72
CA LYS A 104 16.64 3.39 4.95
C LYS A 104 18.14 3.17 4.74
N TRP A 105 18.55 2.45 3.70
CA TRP A 105 19.96 2.05 3.47
C TRP A 105 20.39 1.97 2.00
N SER A 106 19.50 2.23 1.04
CA SER A 106 19.77 2.21 -0.40
C SER A 106 18.87 3.20 -1.15
N ASP A 107 19.09 3.33 -2.46
CA ASP A 107 18.26 4.10 -3.41
C ASP A 107 17.43 3.20 -4.33
N TRP A 108 17.26 1.92 -3.99
CA TRP A 108 16.66 0.95 -4.89
C TRP A 108 15.13 1.04 -4.96
N ALA A 109 14.45 1.47 -3.89
CA ALA A 109 13.01 1.75 -3.88
C ALA A 109 12.73 3.11 -4.54
N SER A 110 13.02 3.17 -5.84
CA SER A 110 12.91 4.35 -6.69
C SER A 110 11.57 4.42 -7.43
N PRO A 111 11.13 5.59 -7.92
CA PRO A 111 9.93 5.73 -8.73
C PRO A 111 9.87 4.82 -9.96
N GLU A 112 11.01 4.43 -10.54
CA GLU A 112 11.05 3.48 -11.67
C GLU A 112 10.73 2.05 -11.21
N HIS A 113 11.25 1.63 -10.06
CA HIS A 113 10.89 0.37 -9.41
C HIS A 113 9.40 0.35 -9.05
N ASP A 114 8.91 1.46 -8.49
CA ASP A 114 7.53 1.60 -8.03
C ASP A 114 6.49 1.47 -9.16
N VAL A 115 6.83 1.92 -10.37
CA VAL A 115 5.99 1.70 -11.56
C VAL A 115 6.33 0.41 -12.33
N THR A 116 7.30 -0.37 -11.87
CA THR A 116 7.64 -1.69 -12.46
C THR A 116 6.93 -2.83 -11.71
N ILE A 117 6.89 -2.76 -10.38
CA ILE A 117 6.32 -3.83 -9.56
C ILE A 117 4.82 -4.09 -9.75
N PRO A 118 3.97 -3.13 -10.19
CA PRO A 118 2.57 -3.42 -10.53
C PRO A 118 2.42 -4.43 -11.68
N TYR A 119 3.41 -4.49 -12.57
CA TYR A 119 3.39 -5.36 -13.75
C TYR A 119 4.13 -6.68 -13.54
N THR A 120 4.91 -6.79 -12.47
CA THR A 120 5.79 -7.95 -12.21
C THR A 120 5.40 -8.60 -10.89
N ARG A 121 5.87 -8.07 -9.75
CA ARG A 121 5.62 -8.65 -8.42
C ARG A 121 4.15 -8.63 -8.02
N MET A 122 3.40 -7.57 -8.30
CA MET A 122 1.98 -7.48 -7.93
C MET A 122 1.11 -8.43 -8.74
N LEU A 123 1.55 -8.82 -9.95
CA LEU A 123 0.83 -9.77 -10.82
C LEU A 123 0.57 -11.11 -10.10
N VAL A 124 1.49 -11.54 -9.24
CA VAL A 124 1.38 -12.83 -8.54
C VAL A 124 0.60 -12.73 -7.22
N GLY A 125 0.29 -11.52 -6.74
CA GLY A 125 -0.56 -11.30 -5.57
C GLY A 125 -0.21 -10.03 -4.77
N PRO A 126 -0.92 -9.79 -3.66
CA PRO A 126 -0.74 -8.60 -2.82
C PRO A 126 0.69 -8.43 -2.32
N MET A 127 1.07 -7.19 -2.03
CA MET A 127 2.40 -6.87 -1.54
C MET A 127 2.38 -5.86 -0.40
N ASP A 128 2.98 -6.23 0.74
CA ASP A 128 3.24 -5.31 1.84
C ASP A 128 4.47 -4.45 1.51
N TYR A 129 4.27 -3.46 0.64
CA TYR A 129 5.32 -2.51 0.24
C TYR A 129 5.65 -1.49 1.34
N THR A 130 4.73 -1.26 2.28
CA THR A 130 4.78 -0.25 3.35
C THR A 130 4.81 1.21 2.86
N PRO A 131 3.77 1.70 2.14
CA PRO A 131 3.74 3.06 1.61
C PRO A 131 3.49 4.12 2.69
N GLY A 132 3.42 5.38 2.26
CA GLY A 132 2.90 6.48 3.05
C GLY A 132 3.95 7.34 3.76
N ALA A 133 5.18 7.39 3.25
CA ALA A 133 6.17 8.35 3.74
C ALA A 133 5.70 9.79 3.55
N ILE A 134 5.87 10.60 4.61
CA ILE A 134 5.56 12.03 4.61
C ILE A 134 6.77 12.85 4.17
N ASN A 135 7.97 12.37 4.47
CA ASN A 135 9.20 13.01 4.01
C ASN A 135 9.52 12.54 2.57
N ASN A 136 9.30 13.41 1.59
CA ASN A 136 9.45 13.09 0.16
C ASN A 136 10.59 13.89 -0.49
N SER A 137 11.33 13.27 -1.41
CA SER A 137 12.55 13.84 -1.96
C SER A 137 12.67 13.66 -3.48
N THR A 138 13.23 14.67 -4.16
CA THR A 138 13.63 14.55 -5.56
C THR A 138 14.78 13.57 -5.72
N ARG A 139 15.01 13.08 -6.95
CA ARG A 139 16.17 12.22 -7.27
C ARG A 139 17.50 12.82 -6.80
N LYS A 140 17.65 14.14 -6.83
CA LYS A 140 18.89 14.84 -6.46
C LYS A 140 19.08 15.00 -4.96
N SER A 141 17.98 15.10 -4.21
CA SER A 141 17.99 15.38 -2.77
C SER A 141 17.81 14.14 -1.91
N PHE A 142 17.43 13.02 -2.53
CA PHE A 142 17.27 11.75 -1.83
C PHE A 142 18.60 11.32 -1.20
N ASN A 143 18.53 10.90 0.06
CA ASN A 143 19.66 10.39 0.80
C ASN A 143 19.18 9.23 1.71
N PRO A 144 19.61 7.99 1.45
CA PRO A 144 19.25 6.86 2.30
C PRO A 144 19.68 7.08 3.74
N ARG A 145 18.77 6.86 4.69
CA ARG A 145 19.08 7.00 6.11
C ARG A 145 18.13 6.19 6.99
N ASN A 146 18.69 5.54 8.01
CA ASN A 146 17.93 4.66 8.88
C ASN A 146 16.97 5.41 9.81
N ILE A 147 17.40 6.58 10.30
CA ILE A 147 16.63 7.46 11.17
C ILE A 147 16.01 8.56 10.31
N ASP A 148 14.71 8.80 10.48
CA ASP A 148 13.93 9.77 9.70
C ASP A 148 14.04 9.52 8.18
N PRO A 149 13.78 8.29 7.69
CA PRO A 149 13.89 7.97 6.27
C PRO A 149 12.96 8.86 5.43
N MET A 150 13.27 8.94 4.13
CA MET A 150 12.46 9.66 3.15
C MET A 150 12.11 8.73 1.99
N SER A 151 10.99 8.97 1.32
CA SER A 151 10.77 8.34 0.01
C SER A 151 11.45 9.13 -1.09
N GLN A 152 11.74 8.45 -2.17
CA GLN A 152 11.97 9.07 -3.46
C GLN A 152 10.63 9.48 -4.10
N GLY A 153 10.63 10.52 -4.92
CA GLY A 153 9.43 11.02 -5.59
C GLY A 153 8.63 12.03 -4.75
N THR A 154 7.33 12.15 -5.02
CA THR A 154 6.46 13.15 -4.39
C THR A 154 5.50 12.56 -3.35
N ARG A 155 4.85 13.44 -2.57
CA ARG A 155 3.74 13.03 -1.68
C ARG A 155 2.62 12.33 -2.45
N CYS A 156 2.25 12.83 -3.61
CA CYS A 156 1.15 12.24 -4.38
C CYS A 156 1.53 10.89 -5.01
N HIS A 157 2.81 10.62 -5.24
CA HIS A 157 3.30 9.27 -5.56
C HIS A 157 2.98 8.30 -4.41
N GLN A 158 3.29 8.69 -3.16
CA GLN A 158 2.97 7.89 -1.97
C GLN A 158 1.46 7.72 -1.75
N LEU A 159 0.64 8.74 -2.01
CA LEU A 159 -0.81 8.62 -1.92
C LEU A 159 -1.37 7.68 -2.99
N ALA A 160 -0.88 7.77 -4.22
CA ALA A 160 -1.31 6.92 -5.32
C ALA A 160 -1.03 5.42 -5.06
N MET A 161 0.04 5.08 -4.33
CA MET A 161 0.34 3.70 -3.93
C MET A 161 -0.82 3.02 -3.20
N PHE A 162 -1.60 3.74 -2.39
CA PHE A 162 -2.76 3.15 -1.68
C PHE A 162 -3.89 2.70 -2.62
N VAL A 163 -3.90 3.17 -3.87
CA VAL A 163 -4.81 2.68 -4.92
C VAL A 163 -4.10 1.73 -5.87
N VAL A 164 -2.86 2.04 -6.26
CA VAL A 164 -2.15 1.22 -7.25
C VAL A 164 -1.79 -0.13 -6.66
N TYR A 165 -1.17 -0.16 -5.48
CA TYR A 165 -0.70 -1.39 -4.86
C TYR A 165 -1.84 -2.13 -4.19
N GLU A 166 -2.01 -3.41 -4.55
CA GLU A 166 -2.94 -4.29 -3.85
C GLU A 166 -2.30 -4.78 -2.55
N SER A 167 -2.86 -4.34 -1.42
CA SER A 167 -2.58 -4.93 -0.10
C SER A 167 -3.80 -4.77 0.80
N PRO A 168 -4.50 -5.86 1.17
CA PRO A 168 -5.63 -5.74 2.08
C PRO A 168 -5.23 -5.32 3.51
N LEU A 169 -3.96 -5.52 3.88
CA LEU A 169 -3.32 -4.93 5.05
C LEU A 169 -2.28 -3.91 4.57
N THR A 170 -2.51 -2.63 4.84
CA THR A 170 -1.61 -1.56 4.44
C THR A 170 -1.02 -0.86 5.65
N VAL A 171 0.27 -0.57 5.59
CA VAL A 171 1.01 0.16 6.61
C VAL A 171 1.00 1.66 6.30
N LEU A 172 0.96 2.48 7.35
CA LEU A 172 1.33 3.89 7.30
C LEU A 172 2.76 3.98 7.84
N ALA A 173 3.75 4.08 6.94
CA ALA A 173 5.15 3.82 7.28
C ALA A 173 5.82 4.90 8.14
N ASP A 174 5.22 6.08 8.27
CA ASP A 174 5.83 7.22 8.96
C ASP A 174 5.40 7.30 10.45
N SER A 175 6.06 8.18 11.20
CA SER A 175 5.71 8.43 12.60
C SER A 175 4.34 9.12 12.71
N PRO A 176 3.54 8.83 13.75
CA PRO A 176 2.26 9.52 13.98
C PRO A 176 2.38 11.05 14.06
N ASP A 177 3.52 11.56 14.54
CA ASP A 177 3.78 12.99 14.65
C ASP A 177 3.95 13.64 13.27
N ASN A 178 4.65 12.96 12.35
CA ASN A 178 4.85 13.45 10.99
C ASN A 178 3.54 13.52 10.21
N TYR A 179 2.54 12.67 10.48
CA TYR A 179 1.25 12.76 9.82
C TYR A 179 0.40 13.97 10.24
N ARG A 180 0.68 14.61 11.38
CA ARG A 180 -0.22 15.65 11.92
C ARG A 180 -0.16 16.94 11.10
N GLY A 181 -1.31 17.36 10.57
CA GLY A 181 -1.43 18.61 9.82
C GLY A 181 -0.98 18.52 8.36
N GLU A 182 -0.52 17.34 7.93
CA GLU A 182 -0.04 17.11 6.58
C GLU A 182 -1.19 16.89 5.58
N LYS A 183 -1.03 17.43 4.37
CA LYS A 183 -1.94 17.16 3.25
C LYS A 183 -1.81 15.70 2.81
N GLY A 184 -2.93 15.11 2.39
CA GLY A 184 -2.99 13.71 1.94
C GLY A 184 -3.41 12.74 3.03
N LEU A 185 -3.28 13.08 4.31
CA LEU A 185 -3.84 12.25 5.39
C LEU A 185 -5.36 12.13 5.28
N ASP A 186 -6.03 13.15 4.75
CA ASP A 186 -7.47 13.14 4.47
C ASP A 186 -7.85 12.16 3.35
N PHE A 187 -6.94 11.84 2.42
CA PHE A 187 -7.10 10.75 1.48
C PHE A 187 -6.88 9.38 2.14
N ILE A 188 -5.80 9.22 2.90
CA ILE A 188 -5.46 7.95 3.59
C ILE A 188 -6.59 7.50 4.53
N LYS A 189 -7.30 8.45 5.15
CA LYS A 189 -8.47 8.17 6.02
C LYS A 189 -9.67 7.57 5.28
N VAL A 190 -9.78 7.74 3.96
CA VAL A 190 -10.97 7.36 3.20
C VAL A 190 -10.71 6.30 2.13
N VAL A 191 -9.45 6.02 1.80
CA VAL A 191 -9.07 4.97 0.84
C VAL A 191 -9.24 3.58 1.47
N PRO A 192 -9.99 2.66 0.85
CA PRO A 192 -10.12 1.29 1.33
C PRO A 192 -8.89 0.46 0.95
N THR A 193 -8.75 -0.71 1.55
CA THR A 193 -7.67 -1.66 1.23
C THR A 193 -8.16 -2.87 0.43
N VAL A 194 -9.47 -3.03 0.30
CA VAL A 194 -10.15 -4.07 -0.49
C VAL A 194 -11.12 -3.42 -1.46
N TRP A 195 -11.35 -4.09 -2.58
CA TRP A 195 -11.98 -3.49 -3.75
C TRP A 195 -13.00 -4.45 -4.36
N ASP A 196 -14.14 -3.92 -4.79
CA ASP A 196 -15.17 -4.66 -5.52
C ASP A 196 -14.77 -4.85 -6.98
N GLU A 197 -14.07 -3.86 -7.53
CA GLU A 197 -13.68 -3.82 -8.94
C GLU A 197 -12.34 -3.13 -9.11
N THR A 198 -11.57 -3.53 -10.12
CA THR A 198 -10.31 -2.88 -10.52
C THR A 198 -10.27 -2.76 -12.03
N ARG A 199 -9.90 -1.57 -12.51
CA ARG A 199 -9.77 -1.20 -13.93
C ARG A 199 -8.38 -0.65 -14.17
N PHE A 200 -7.66 -1.28 -15.08
CA PHE A 200 -6.45 -0.71 -15.67
C PHE A 200 -6.86 0.31 -16.72
N LEU A 201 -6.40 1.56 -16.57
CA LEU A 201 -6.78 2.65 -17.47
C LEU A 201 -5.68 2.97 -18.48
N ALA A 202 -4.43 3.05 -18.01
CA ALA A 202 -3.27 3.34 -18.86
C ALA A 202 -1.98 2.94 -18.13
N GLY A 203 -0.91 2.73 -18.88
CA GLY A 203 0.39 2.44 -18.28
C GLY A 203 1.36 1.76 -19.22
N GLU A 204 2.63 1.82 -18.84
CA GLU A 204 3.76 1.16 -19.51
C GLU A 204 4.78 0.76 -18.45
N VAL A 205 5.29 -0.48 -18.52
CA VAL A 205 6.18 -1.07 -17.52
C VAL A 205 7.41 -0.20 -17.33
N GLY A 206 7.72 0.18 -16.08
CA GLY A 206 8.88 1.03 -15.77
C GLY A 206 8.69 2.51 -16.12
N GLN A 207 7.54 2.88 -16.69
CA GLN A 207 7.24 4.24 -17.12
C GLN A 207 6.15 4.89 -16.26
N TYR A 208 4.96 4.29 -16.21
CA TYR A 208 3.83 4.80 -15.43
C TYR A 208 2.72 3.75 -15.30
N VAL A 209 1.79 4.00 -14.40
CA VAL A 209 0.59 3.17 -14.21
C VAL A 209 -0.57 4.05 -13.76
N VAL A 210 -1.76 3.77 -14.28
CA VAL A 210 -3.03 4.39 -13.87
C VAL A 210 -4.07 3.29 -13.63
N LEU A 211 -4.53 3.19 -12.38
CA LEU A 211 -5.59 2.27 -11.98
C LEU A 211 -6.79 3.05 -11.42
N ALA A 212 -7.99 2.54 -11.69
CA ALA A 212 -9.20 2.89 -10.96
C ALA A 212 -9.73 1.66 -10.22
N ARG A 213 -10.14 1.84 -8.96
CA ARG A 213 -10.71 0.77 -8.14
C ARG A 213 -12.01 1.23 -7.49
N LYS A 214 -12.98 0.31 -7.42
CA LYS A 214 -14.31 0.58 -6.85
C LYS A 214 -14.43 -0.02 -5.46
N SER A 215 -15.09 0.70 -4.57
CA SER A 215 -15.54 0.20 -3.26
C SER A 215 -16.89 0.84 -2.92
N GLY A 216 -17.93 0.02 -2.86
CA GLY A 216 -19.31 0.50 -2.76
C GLY A 216 -19.64 1.40 -3.94
N ASP A 217 -20.12 2.62 -3.66
CA ASP A 217 -20.54 3.58 -4.68
C ASP A 217 -19.43 4.55 -5.09
N LYS A 218 -18.20 4.36 -4.57
CA LYS A 218 -17.07 5.26 -4.82
C LYS A 218 -16.02 4.61 -5.69
N TRP A 219 -15.42 5.43 -6.54
CA TRP A 219 -14.24 5.08 -7.32
C TRP A 219 -13.02 5.80 -6.76
N TYR A 220 -11.88 5.11 -6.79
CA TYR A 220 -10.60 5.62 -6.36
C TYR A 220 -9.63 5.47 -7.52
N LEU A 221 -8.99 6.57 -7.91
CA LEU A 221 -8.03 6.57 -9.02
C LEU A 221 -6.64 6.84 -8.45
N GLY A 222 -5.66 6.04 -8.84
CA GLY A 222 -4.25 6.23 -8.52
C GLY A 222 -3.41 6.21 -9.78
N ALA A 223 -2.50 7.17 -9.90
CA ALA A 223 -1.50 7.20 -10.95
C ALA A 223 -0.11 7.49 -10.39
N MET A 224 0.90 6.83 -10.95
CA MET A 224 2.31 7.03 -10.61
C MET A 224 3.13 7.05 -11.90
N THR A 225 4.15 7.90 -11.95
CA THR A 225 5.13 7.94 -13.05
C THR A 225 6.54 7.72 -12.51
N ASN A 226 7.44 7.29 -13.39
CA ASN A 226 8.88 7.25 -13.12
C ASN A 226 9.46 8.67 -13.03
N TRP A 227 10.76 8.83 -13.23
CA TRP A 227 11.39 10.15 -13.14
C TRP A 227 11.08 11.10 -14.30
N ASP A 228 10.43 10.61 -15.36
CA ASP A 228 9.99 11.47 -16.46
C ASP A 228 8.61 12.06 -16.13
N PRO A 229 8.46 13.40 -16.14
CA PRO A 229 7.17 14.04 -15.93
C PRO A 229 6.21 13.65 -17.05
N ARG A 230 4.94 13.51 -16.71
CA ARG A 230 3.96 12.91 -17.62
C ARG A 230 2.60 13.56 -17.50
N GLU A 231 1.95 13.70 -18.65
CA GLU A 231 0.53 14.01 -18.75
C GLU A 231 -0.16 12.88 -19.51
N VAL A 232 -1.24 12.36 -18.94
CA VAL A 232 -2.03 11.26 -19.51
C VAL A 232 -3.50 11.63 -19.44
N GLU A 233 -4.21 11.48 -20.55
CA GLU A 233 -5.67 11.59 -20.56
C GLU A 233 -6.28 10.18 -20.42
N VAL A 234 -7.15 10.00 -19.43
CA VAL A 234 -7.84 8.72 -19.23
C VAL A 234 -9.36 8.89 -19.35
N PRO A 235 -10.05 8.04 -20.13
CA PRO A 235 -11.50 8.07 -20.21
C PRO A 235 -12.12 7.61 -18.88
N LEU A 236 -13.21 8.27 -18.48
CA LEU A 236 -13.98 7.94 -17.27
C LEU A 236 -15.25 7.13 -17.58
N ASP A 237 -15.19 6.25 -18.58
CA ASP A 237 -16.32 5.41 -19.01
C ASP A 237 -16.80 4.44 -17.91
N PHE A 238 -15.90 4.01 -17.03
CA PHE A 238 -16.20 3.15 -15.89
C PHE A 238 -17.12 3.77 -14.81
N LEU A 239 -17.32 5.09 -14.80
CA LEU A 239 -18.18 5.75 -13.82
C LEU A 239 -19.67 5.44 -14.01
N GLY A 240 -20.09 5.04 -15.22
CA GLY A 240 -21.51 4.92 -15.54
C GLY A 240 -22.24 6.27 -15.60
N SER A 241 -23.52 6.25 -15.97
CA SER A 241 -24.29 7.48 -16.24
C SER A 241 -24.44 8.40 -15.02
N GLY A 242 -24.41 9.71 -15.23
CA GLY A 242 -24.67 10.73 -14.23
C GLY A 242 -23.57 11.77 -14.14
N ASN A 243 -23.77 12.76 -13.27
CA ASN A 243 -22.75 13.74 -12.91
C ASN A 243 -21.92 13.19 -11.76
N TRP A 244 -20.61 13.38 -11.81
CA TRP A 244 -19.68 12.91 -10.81
C TRP A 244 -18.82 14.05 -10.29
N LYS A 245 -18.41 13.96 -9.04
CA LYS A 245 -17.42 14.85 -8.44
C LYS A 245 -16.15 14.07 -8.16
N ALA A 246 -15.01 14.66 -8.51
CA ALA A 246 -13.71 14.15 -8.16
C ALA A 246 -13.05 15.07 -7.13
N LYS A 247 -12.72 14.53 -5.95
CA LYS A 247 -11.74 15.16 -5.05
C LYS A 247 -10.37 14.60 -5.41
N VAL A 248 -9.45 15.49 -5.77
CA VAL A 248 -8.15 15.15 -6.35
C VAL A 248 -7.03 15.63 -5.44
N TRP A 249 -6.01 14.81 -5.24
CA TRP A 249 -4.71 15.14 -4.68
C TRP A 249 -3.68 14.97 -5.79
N ALA A 250 -3.15 16.08 -6.27
CA ALA A 250 -2.19 16.12 -7.37
C ALA A 250 -0.89 16.76 -6.91
N ASP A 251 0.20 16.45 -7.60
CA ASP A 251 1.48 17.11 -7.41
C ASP A 251 1.33 18.63 -7.47
N GLY A 252 1.81 19.34 -6.44
CA GLY A 252 1.73 20.78 -6.36
C GLY A 252 2.70 21.51 -7.28
N VAL A 253 2.49 22.82 -7.47
CA VAL A 253 3.33 23.64 -8.36
C VAL A 253 4.79 23.79 -7.89
N LYS A 254 5.12 23.45 -6.63
CA LYS A 254 6.48 23.58 -6.06
C LYS A 254 7.20 22.25 -5.83
N ILE A 255 6.73 21.15 -6.40
CA ILE A 255 7.34 19.81 -6.20
C ILE A 255 8.83 19.73 -6.56
N ASP A 256 9.34 20.64 -7.41
CA ASP A 256 10.76 20.74 -7.75
C ASP A 256 11.64 21.12 -6.55
N LYS A 257 11.09 21.90 -5.62
CA LYS A 257 11.77 22.39 -4.40
C LYS A 257 11.24 21.75 -3.13
N ASN A 258 9.95 21.40 -3.12
CA ASN A 258 9.26 20.74 -2.03
C ASN A 258 8.44 19.56 -2.60
N PRO A 259 9.03 18.37 -2.74
CA PRO A 259 8.34 17.18 -3.28
C PRO A 259 7.11 16.75 -2.46
N SER A 260 6.96 17.31 -1.26
CA SER A 260 5.78 17.08 -0.41
C SER A 260 4.62 18.03 -0.72
N ASP A 261 4.76 18.95 -1.68
CA ASP A 261 3.72 19.90 -2.07
C ASP A 261 2.55 19.19 -2.77
N VAL A 262 1.33 19.42 -2.28
CA VAL A 262 0.10 18.78 -2.77
C VAL A 262 -0.95 19.84 -3.02
N ASP A 263 -1.52 19.82 -4.23
CA ASP A 263 -2.72 20.56 -4.56
C ASP A 263 -3.95 19.67 -4.38
N VAL A 264 -4.95 20.19 -3.67
CA VAL A 264 -6.24 19.51 -3.45
C VAL A 264 -7.31 20.24 -4.25
N LEU A 265 -7.90 19.54 -5.21
CA LEU A 265 -8.86 20.10 -6.16
C LEU A 265 -10.21 19.39 -6.03
N GLN A 266 -11.28 20.12 -6.34
CA GLN A 266 -12.60 19.55 -6.57
C GLN A 266 -12.99 19.82 -8.02
N LEU A 267 -13.33 18.76 -8.75
CA LEU A 267 -13.67 18.81 -10.16
C LEU A 267 -15.05 18.17 -10.37
N GLU A 268 -15.87 18.78 -11.23
CA GLU A 268 -17.01 18.07 -11.83
C GLU A 268 -16.47 17.25 -13.00
N VAL A 269 -16.80 15.96 -13.04
CA VAL A 269 -16.38 15.02 -14.07
C VAL A 269 -17.59 14.27 -14.60
N ASN A 270 -17.54 13.91 -15.88
CA ASN A 270 -18.62 13.19 -16.55
C ASN A 270 -18.13 11.85 -17.06
N SER A 271 -19.02 10.87 -17.08
CA SER A 271 -18.69 9.56 -17.66
C SER A 271 -18.30 9.70 -19.13
N GLY A 272 -17.23 8.99 -19.51
CA GLY A 272 -16.66 9.00 -20.85
C GLY A 272 -15.84 10.26 -21.22
N ALA A 273 -15.95 11.35 -20.46
CA ALA A 273 -15.07 12.51 -20.65
C ALA A 273 -13.65 12.18 -20.19
N PRO A 274 -12.61 12.63 -20.91
CA PRO A 274 -11.23 12.41 -20.49
C PRO A 274 -10.91 13.25 -19.25
N LEU A 275 -10.21 12.64 -18.29
CA LEU A 275 -9.57 13.32 -17.17
C LEU A 275 -8.08 13.44 -17.47
N ALA A 276 -7.57 14.66 -17.50
CA ALA A 276 -6.14 14.92 -17.61
C ALA A 276 -5.45 14.69 -16.26
N ILE A 277 -4.48 13.77 -16.24
CA ILE A 277 -3.65 13.44 -15.10
C ILE A 277 -2.25 13.97 -15.36
N LYS A 278 -1.80 14.93 -14.55
CA LYS A 278 -0.45 15.51 -14.60
C LYS A 278 0.36 14.99 -13.42
N MET A 279 1.55 14.49 -13.70
CA MET A 279 2.48 13.96 -12.70
C MET A 279 3.87 14.54 -12.95
N GLY A 280 4.51 15.05 -11.90
CA GLY A 280 5.88 15.50 -11.96
C GLY A 280 6.91 14.36 -12.02
N PRO A 281 8.21 14.68 -12.02
CA PRO A 281 9.28 13.69 -11.91
C PRO A 281 9.15 12.86 -10.63
N GLY A 282 8.96 11.54 -10.75
CA GLY A 282 8.69 10.65 -9.61
C GLY A 282 7.36 10.96 -8.92
N GLY A 283 6.44 11.56 -9.68
CA GLY A 283 5.19 12.13 -9.20
C GLY A 283 4.04 11.15 -9.18
N GLY A 284 2.88 11.66 -8.78
CA GLY A 284 1.66 10.86 -8.75
C GLY A 284 0.38 11.68 -8.64
N PHE A 285 -0.73 10.96 -8.63
CA PHE A 285 -2.08 11.51 -8.58
C PHE A 285 -2.99 10.53 -7.85
N ALA A 286 -3.80 11.03 -6.93
CA ALA A 286 -4.84 10.26 -6.27
C ALA A 286 -6.18 10.99 -6.36
N ALA A 287 -7.28 10.27 -6.56
CA ALA A 287 -8.60 10.87 -6.54
C ALA A 287 -9.65 9.94 -5.95
N VAL A 288 -10.68 10.55 -5.36
CA VAL A 288 -11.94 9.89 -4.99
C VAL A 288 -13.02 10.48 -5.86
N LEU A 289 -13.74 9.63 -6.58
CA LEU A 289 -14.84 9.98 -7.46
C LEU A 289 -16.13 9.43 -6.87
N GLU A 290 -17.12 10.30 -6.72
CA GLU A 290 -18.43 9.98 -6.19
C GLU A 290 -19.52 10.64 -7.03
N GLN A 291 -20.66 9.98 -7.18
CA GLN A 291 -21.78 10.51 -7.94
C GLN A 291 -22.30 11.78 -7.24
N ALA A 292 -22.51 12.85 -8.01
CA ALA A 292 -23.10 14.07 -7.49
C ALA A 292 -24.57 13.80 -7.09
N GLN A 293 -24.94 14.21 -5.87
CA GLN A 293 -26.32 14.23 -5.41
C GLN A 293 -27.15 15.29 -6.15
#